data_AF-A0A326Q9A7-F1
#
_entry.id   AF-A0A326Q9A7-F1
#
_cell.length_a   1.000
_cell.length_b   1.000
_cell.length_c   1.000
_cell.angle_alpha   90.00
_cell.angle_beta   90.00
_cell.angle_gamma   90.00
#
_symmetry.space_group_name_H-M   'P 1'
#
loop_
_entity.id
_entity.type
_entity.pdbx_description
1 polymer ?
#
loop_
_entity_poly.entity_id
_entity_poly.type
_entity_poly.pdbx_seq_one_letter_code
_entity_poly.pdbx_strand_id
1 'polypeptide(L)'
;MAAPGPAQQPNPPQIPRDGWKDCEYNDKRLACVDEQMPGGLKIRWKDGLSMTYREVSGKGKDPSGSDRLRDRLGGLWRRELYVQGNISLTNDANGNRIFVPLRFPCKPPLKGEVGYCRY
;
A
#
# COMPACT_ATOMS: atom_id res chain seq x y z
N MET A 1 48.24 -4.19 6.27
CA MET A 1 47.11 -3.27 6.08
C MET A 1 45.89 -4.11 5.77
N ALA A 2 44.92 -4.20 6.69
CA ALA A 2 43.71 -5.00 6.50
C ALA A 2 42.67 -4.21 5.69
N ALA A 3 42.07 -4.85 4.68
CA ALA A 3 41.03 -4.25 3.86
C ALA A 3 39.75 -3.99 4.70
N PRO A 4 39.03 -2.88 4.49
CA PRO A 4 37.75 -2.66 5.14
C PRO A 4 36.74 -3.71 4.65
N GLY A 5 36.13 -4.44 5.59
CA GLY A 5 35.10 -5.43 5.30
C GLY A 5 33.85 -4.79 4.66
N PRO A 6 33.04 -5.57 3.91
CA PRO A 6 31.87 -5.05 3.24
C PRO A 6 30.88 -4.47 4.25
N ALA A 7 30.40 -3.25 3.99
CA ALA A 7 29.36 -2.61 4.77
C ALA A 7 28.12 -3.51 4.83
N GLN A 8 27.66 -3.85 6.03
CA GLN A 8 26.40 -4.55 6.24
C GLN A 8 25.27 -3.69 5.67
N GLN A 9 24.70 -4.11 4.54
CA GLN A 9 23.43 -3.57 4.08
C GLN A 9 22.41 -3.78 5.21
N PRO A 10 21.68 -2.74 5.65
CA PRO A 10 20.65 -2.94 6.65
C PRO A 10 19.64 -3.96 6.09
N ASN A 11 19.48 -5.08 6.80
CA ASN A 11 18.50 -6.09 6.42
C ASN A 11 17.16 -5.39 6.16
N PRO A 12 16.50 -5.64 5.01
CA PRO A 12 15.23 -5.00 4.71
C PRO A 12 14.26 -5.30 5.86
N PRO A 13 13.46 -4.30 6.30
CA PRO A 13 12.57 -4.47 7.45
C PRO A 13 11.73 -5.73 7.26
N GLN A 14 11.90 -6.71 8.15
CA GLN A 14 11.12 -7.94 8.12
C GLN A 14 9.71 -7.58 8.59
N ILE A 15 8.81 -7.36 7.63
CA ILE A 15 7.40 -7.14 7.92
C ILE A 15 6.83 -8.49 8.40
N PRO A 16 6.27 -8.56 9.62
CA PRO A 16 5.61 -9.77 10.11
C PRO A 16 4.58 -10.26 9.09
N ARG A 17 4.38 -11.57 9.01
CA ARG A 17 3.44 -12.18 8.04
C ARG A 17 2.03 -11.58 8.12
N ASP A 18 1.65 -11.12 9.31
CA ASP A 18 0.34 -10.52 9.62
C ASP A 18 0.21 -9.04 9.23
N GLY A 19 1.32 -8.41 8.81
CA GLY A 19 1.33 -7.02 8.35
C GLY A 19 1.00 -6.86 6.87
N TRP A 20 0.97 -7.96 6.11
CA TRP A 20 0.68 -7.97 4.67
C TRP A 20 -0.82 -8.05 4.44
N LYS A 21 -1.37 -7.19 3.57
CA LYS A 21 -2.77 -7.12 3.12
C LYS A 21 -2.95 -7.73 1.73
N ASP A 22 -4.14 -8.26 1.44
CA ASP A 22 -4.50 -8.80 0.12
C ASP A 22 -4.88 -7.67 -0.85
N CYS A 23 -3.88 -6.89 -1.26
CA CYS A 23 -4.06 -5.79 -2.19
C CYS A 23 -4.19 -6.30 -3.63
N GLU A 24 -4.65 -5.43 -4.53
CA GLU A 24 -4.75 -5.75 -5.95
C GLU A 24 -4.13 -4.63 -6.80
N TYR A 25 -3.46 -5.03 -7.89
CA TYR A 25 -2.98 -4.14 -8.95
C TYR A 25 -3.51 -4.65 -10.29
N ASN A 26 -4.33 -3.88 -10.99
CA ASN A 26 -5.02 -4.27 -12.24
C ASN A 26 -5.67 -5.66 -12.12
N ASP A 27 -6.48 -5.85 -11.08
CA ASP A 27 -7.20 -7.10 -10.75
C ASP A 27 -6.30 -8.31 -10.43
N LYS A 28 -4.97 -8.11 -10.33
CA LYS A 28 -4.04 -9.12 -9.86
C LYS A 28 -3.77 -8.94 -8.37
N ARG A 29 -4.09 -9.97 -7.60
CA ARG A 29 -3.81 -10.02 -6.15
C ARG A 29 -2.32 -10.07 -5.89
N LEU A 30 -1.84 -9.12 -5.10
CA LEU A 30 -0.47 -9.06 -4.62
C LEU A 30 -0.47 -8.53 -3.20
N ALA A 31 0.23 -9.24 -2.32
CA ALA A 31 0.34 -8.82 -0.93
C ALA A 31 1.03 -7.44 -0.83
N CYS A 32 0.45 -6.52 -0.06
CA CYS A 32 1.01 -5.19 0.14
C CYS A 32 0.87 -4.70 1.59
N VAL A 33 1.65 -3.69 1.96
CA VAL A 33 1.50 -2.95 3.21
C VAL A 33 1.33 -1.49 2.83
N ASP A 34 0.27 -0.86 3.33
CA ASP A 34 0.10 0.59 3.27
C ASP A 34 0.53 1.26 4.58
N GLU A 35 1.24 2.36 4.43
CA GLU A 35 1.62 3.26 5.53
C GLU A 35 0.99 4.62 5.23
N GLN A 36 0.03 5.03 6.07
CA GLN A 36 -0.58 6.35 5.98
C GLN A 36 0.44 7.40 6.45
N MET A 37 0.60 8.46 5.67
CA MET A 37 1.52 9.56 5.97
C MET A 37 0.80 10.90 5.81
N PRO A 38 1.29 11.99 6.42
CA PRO A 38 0.67 13.30 6.25
C PRO A 38 0.54 13.66 4.78
N GLY A 39 -0.70 13.87 4.32
CA GLY A 39 -1.01 14.20 2.94
C GLY A 39 -0.69 13.10 1.93
N GLY A 40 -0.80 11.81 2.29
CA GLY A 40 -0.59 10.74 1.33
C GLY A 40 -0.54 9.35 1.93
N LEU A 41 -0.06 8.39 1.12
CA LEU A 41 0.16 7.02 1.56
C LEU A 41 1.35 6.42 0.81
N LYS A 42 1.99 5.45 1.44
CA LYS A 42 3.05 4.66 0.83
C LYS A 42 2.61 3.21 0.77
N ILE A 43 2.73 2.59 -0.40
CA ILE A 43 2.46 1.16 -0.58
C ILE A 43 3.78 0.44 -0.79
N ARG A 44 4.02 -0.61 -0.01
CA ARG A 44 5.10 -1.57 -0.23
C ARG A 44 4.49 -2.90 -0.65
N TRP A 45 4.97 -3.45 -1.74
CA TRP A 45 4.54 -4.72 -2.31
C TRP A 45 5.45 -5.86 -1.86
N LYS A 46 4.92 -7.09 -1.86
CA LYS A 46 5.64 -8.29 -1.41
C LYS A 46 6.84 -8.65 -2.31
N ASP A 47 6.82 -8.20 -3.56
CA ASP A 47 7.95 -8.32 -4.49
C ASP A 47 9.11 -7.36 -4.17
N GLY A 48 8.98 -6.52 -3.14
CA GLY A 48 9.99 -5.56 -2.70
C GLY A 48 9.85 -4.18 -3.33
N LEU A 49 8.94 -3.99 -4.29
CA LEU A 49 8.66 -2.68 -4.87
C LEU A 49 7.93 -1.78 -3.86
N SER A 50 8.15 -0.48 -3.95
CA SER A 50 7.40 0.48 -3.15
C SER A 50 7.14 1.77 -3.90
N MET A 51 5.98 2.38 -3.64
CA MET A 51 5.57 3.64 -4.25
C MET A 51 4.97 4.55 -3.19
N THR A 52 5.22 5.85 -3.31
CA THR A 52 4.62 6.88 -2.47
C THR A 52 3.66 7.69 -3.31
N TYR A 53 2.45 7.91 -2.80
CA TYR A 53 1.40 8.70 -3.41
C TYR A 53 1.10 9.88 -2.50
N ARG A 54 1.37 11.10 -2.95
CA ARG A 54 1.17 12.35 -2.17
C ARG A 54 0.02 13.15 -2.73
N GLU A 55 -0.79 13.72 -1.85
CA GLU A 55 -1.87 14.64 -2.20
C GLU A 55 -1.34 15.81 -3.03
N VAL A 56 -2.08 16.14 -4.08
CA VAL A 56 -1.80 17.30 -4.91
C VAL A 56 -2.47 18.51 -4.26
N SER A 57 -1.66 19.35 -3.61
CA SER A 57 -2.13 20.57 -2.95
C SER A 57 -2.95 21.46 -3.89
N GLY A 58 -4.06 22.00 -3.41
CA GLY A 58 -4.90 22.95 -4.15
C GLY A 58 -5.98 22.34 -5.06
N LYS A 59 -6.11 21.02 -5.14
CA LYS A 59 -7.16 20.34 -5.93
C LYS A 59 -8.37 19.87 -5.12
N GLY A 60 -8.35 20.01 -3.79
CA GLY A 60 -9.45 19.63 -2.89
C GLY A 60 -9.92 18.18 -3.08
N LYS A 61 -10.96 17.79 -2.34
CA LYS A 61 -11.80 16.65 -2.74
C LYS A 61 -12.62 17.09 -3.94
N ASP A 62 -12.64 16.27 -4.99
CA ASP A 62 -13.55 16.51 -6.10
C ASP A 62 -15.02 16.30 -5.65
N PRO A 63 -16.03 16.64 -6.48
CA PRO A 63 -17.45 16.49 -6.10
C PRO A 63 -17.86 15.07 -5.72
N SER A 64 -17.08 14.05 -6.10
CA SER A 64 -17.29 12.65 -5.73
C SER A 64 -16.67 12.29 -4.37
N GLY A 65 -16.00 13.25 -3.73
CA GLY A 65 -15.24 13.03 -2.50
C GLY A 65 -13.86 12.41 -2.73
N SER A 66 -13.41 12.32 -3.98
CA SER A 66 -12.12 11.69 -4.33
C SER A 66 -10.98 12.69 -4.24
N ASP A 67 -9.85 12.24 -3.68
CA ASP A 67 -8.62 13.03 -3.60
C ASP A 67 -7.71 12.72 -4.80
N ARG A 68 -6.90 13.68 -5.23
CA ARG A 68 -5.85 13.42 -6.23
C ARG A 68 -4.50 13.25 -5.57
N LEU A 69 -3.86 12.13 -5.86
CA LEU A 69 -2.51 11.82 -5.44
C LEU A 69 -1.55 11.86 -6.64
N ARG A 70 -0.27 12.13 -6.38
CA ARG A 70 0.82 12.04 -7.34
C ARG A 70 1.85 11.04 -6.86
N ASP A 71 2.24 10.13 -7.73
CA ASP A 71 3.32 9.18 -7.46
C ASP A 71 4.71 9.81 -7.73
N ARG A 72 5.78 9.10 -7.36
CA ARG A 72 7.16 9.58 -7.58
C ARG A 72 7.61 9.59 -9.04
N LEU A 73 6.93 8.84 -9.91
CA LEU A 73 7.16 8.82 -11.35
C LEU A 73 6.41 9.95 -12.06
N GLY A 74 5.61 10.73 -11.32
CA GLY A 74 4.85 11.87 -11.80
C GLY A 74 3.42 11.52 -12.23
N GLY A 75 3.00 10.26 -12.11
CA GLY A 75 1.65 9.79 -12.43
C GLY A 75 0.61 10.34 -11.45
N LEU A 76 -0.56 10.70 -11.99
CA LEU A 76 -1.70 11.20 -11.22
C LEU A 76 -2.70 10.08 -10.96
N TRP A 77 -3.11 9.96 -9.72
CA TRP A 77 -3.99 8.90 -9.23
C TRP A 77 -5.17 9.51 -8.51
N ARG A 78 -6.38 9.10 -8.88
CA ARG A 78 -7.60 9.40 -8.15
C ARG A 78 -7.77 8.40 -7.02
N ARG A 79 -7.87 8.90 -5.79
CA ARG A 79 -8.14 8.12 -4.58
C ARG A 79 -9.62 8.15 -4.25
N GLU A 80 -10.23 6.98 -4.22
CA GLU A 80 -11.56 6.74 -3.68
C GLU A 80 -11.42 6.04 -2.32
N LEU A 81 -11.96 6.66 -1.26
CA LEU A 81 -12.08 6.04 0.06
C LEU A 81 -13.51 5.53 0.22
N TYR A 82 -13.68 4.21 0.27
CA TYR A 82 -14.99 3.60 0.50
C TYR A 82 -15.38 3.70 1.97
N VAL A 83 -16.68 3.71 2.25
CA VAL A 83 -17.25 3.79 3.62
C VAL A 83 -16.71 2.70 4.55
N GLN A 84 -16.38 1.53 3.99
CA GLN A 84 -15.77 0.41 4.71
C GLN A 84 -14.29 0.63 5.07
N GLY A 85 -13.70 1.76 4.68
CA GLY A 85 -12.29 2.10 4.86
C GLY A 85 -11.34 1.53 3.81
N ASN A 86 -11.85 0.83 2.80
CA ASN A 86 -11.04 0.37 1.66
C ASN A 86 -10.64 1.57 0.80
N ILE A 87 -9.48 1.47 0.16
CA ILE A 87 -8.96 2.51 -0.73
C ILE A 87 -8.83 1.95 -2.13
N SER A 88 -9.30 2.68 -3.15
CA SER A 88 -8.90 2.45 -4.53
C SER A 88 -8.13 3.64 -5.07
N LEU A 89 -7.06 3.37 -5.81
CA LEU A 89 -6.34 4.36 -6.60
C LEU A 89 -6.51 4.03 -8.08
N THR A 90 -6.93 5.00 -8.88
CA THR A 90 -7.03 4.85 -10.34
C THR A 90 -6.13 5.86 -11.02
N ASN A 91 -5.21 5.42 -11.85
CA ASN A 91 -4.31 6.29 -12.59
C ASN A 91 -5.08 7.00 -13.72
N ASP A 92 -5.04 8.34 -13.71
CA ASP A 92 -5.80 9.16 -14.68
C ASP A 92 -5.28 9.01 -16.13
N ALA A 93 -4.03 8.59 -16.33
CA ALA A 93 -3.40 8.54 -17.65
C ALA A 93 -3.56 7.19 -18.37
N ASN A 94 -3.56 6.08 -17.62
CA ASN A 94 -3.59 4.73 -18.21
C ASN A 94 -4.66 3.82 -17.63
N GLY A 95 -5.45 4.29 -16.65
CA GLY A 95 -6.51 3.49 -16.04
C GLY A 95 -6.03 2.38 -15.12
N ASN A 96 -4.71 2.28 -14.84
CA ASN A 96 -4.21 1.29 -13.88
C ASN A 96 -4.88 1.51 -12.52
N ARG A 97 -5.25 0.40 -11.88
CA ARG A 97 -6.01 0.41 -10.63
C ARG A 97 -5.26 -0.30 -9.54
N ILE A 98 -5.26 0.32 -8.37
CA ILE A 98 -4.82 -0.29 -7.12
C ILE A 98 -6.03 -0.39 -6.21
N PHE A 99 -6.15 -1.52 -5.52
CA PHE A 99 -7.10 -1.69 -4.43
C PHE A 99 -6.34 -2.10 -3.16
N VAL A 100 -6.58 -1.36 -2.08
CA VAL A 100 -5.99 -1.62 -0.77
C VAL A 100 -7.14 -1.84 0.22
N PRO A 101 -7.31 -3.05 0.76
CA PRO A 101 -8.35 -3.30 1.74
C PRO A 101 -8.02 -2.61 3.07
N LEU A 102 -9.04 -2.21 3.83
CA LEU A 102 -8.85 -1.75 5.21
C LEU A 102 -8.25 -2.87 6.06
N ARG A 103 -8.74 -4.10 5.84
CA ARG A 103 -8.46 -5.28 6.68
C ARG A 103 -7.16 -5.95 6.29
N PHE A 104 -6.44 -6.46 7.29
CA PHE A 104 -5.41 -7.48 7.09
C PHE A 104 -6.08 -8.81 6.68
N PRO A 105 -5.38 -9.70 5.98
CA PRO A 105 -5.85 -11.03 5.65
C PRO A 105 -6.15 -11.73 6.97
N CYS A 106 -7.34 -12.27 7.09
CA CYS A 106 -7.66 -13.16 8.19
C CYS A 106 -6.64 -14.30 8.16
N LYS A 107 -5.92 -14.57 9.26
CA LYS A 107 -5.19 -15.83 9.37
C LYS A 107 -6.18 -16.97 9.13
N PRO A 108 -6.01 -17.84 8.13
CA PRO A 108 -6.72 -19.11 8.17
C PRO A 108 -6.24 -19.82 9.43
N PRO A 109 -7.16 -20.32 10.28
CA PRO A 109 -6.77 -21.01 11.50
C PRO A 109 -5.85 -22.19 11.15
N LEU A 110 -4.74 -22.33 11.87
CA LEU A 110 -4.05 -23.62 11.93
C LEU A 110 -5.00 -24.61 12.61
N LYS A 111 -4.92 -25.90 12.24
CA LYS A 111 -5.82 -26.95 12.73
C LYS A 111 -5.86 -26.94 14.26
N GLY A 112 -6.98 -26.49 14.84
CA GLY A 112 -7.19 -26.38 16.29
C GLY A 112 -7.18 -24.96 16.87
N GLU A 113 -6.91 -23.92 16.08
CA GLU A 113 -7.01 -22.52 16.52
C GLU A 113 -8.26 -21.83 15.97
N VAL A 114 -8.75 -20.80 16.66
CA VAL A 114 -9.77 -19.89 16.14
C VAL A 114 -9.05 -18.77 15.40
N GLY A 115 -9.27 -18.63 14.08
CA GLY A 115 -8.66 -17.56 13.30
C GLY A 115 -9.17 -16.21 13.81
N TYR A 116 -8.28 -15.33 14.27
CA TYR A 116 -8.66 -14.01 14.78
C TYR A 116 -8.27 -12.90 13.80
N CYS A 117 -9.22 -12.01 13.54
CA CYS A 117 -8.92 -10.68 13.02
C CYS A 117 -8.43 -9.86 14.22
N ARG A 118 -7.20 -9.35 14.22
CA ARG A 118 -6.76 -8.43 15.27
C ARG A 118 -7.45 -7.08 15.02
N TYR A 119 -8.28 -6.66 15.98
CA TYR A 119 -9.00 -5.39 16.00
C TYR A 119 -8.09 -4.24 16.44
#